data_AF-A0A1C6Z6N8-F1
#
_entry.id   AF-A0A1C6Z6N8-F1
#
_cell.length_a   1.000
_cell.length_b   1.000
_cell.length_c   1.000
_cell.angle_alpha   90.00
_cell.angle_beta   90.00
_cell.angle_gamma   90.00
#
_symmetry.space_group_name_H-M   'P 1'
#
loop_
_entity.id
_entity.type
_entity.pdbx_description
1 polymer ?
#
loop_
_entity_poly.entity_id
_entity_poly.type
_entity_poly.pdbx_seq_one_letter_code
_entity_poly.pdbx_strand_id
1 'polypeptide(L)' 'MWIDEADVDGFNLTRIVNPGSYRDFIDLVVPELQSRGVYKTKYAEGALRHKLFGQGAQLNSLHPAAKRRYQPQPLQAFAG' A
#
# COMPACT_ATOMS: atom_id res chain seq x y z
N MET A 1 5.07 2.42 21.79
CA MET A 1 3.85 2.71 20.98
C MET A 1 3.29 1.37 20.53
N TRP A 2 1.99 1.22 20.24
CA TRP A 2 1.43 -0.06 19.75
C TRP A 2 2.24 -0.68 18.58
N ILE A 3 2.84 0.13 17.71
CA ILE A 3 3.75 -0.34 16.66
C ILE A 3 4.99 -1.05 17.26
N ASP A 4 5.61 -0.47 18.28
CA ASP A 4 6.83 -1.03 18.91
C ASP A 4 6.53 -2.21 19.84
N GLU A 5 5.32 -2.27 20.40
CA GLU A 5 4.93 -3.25 21.41
C GLU A 5 4.19 -4.45 20.82
N ALA A 6 3.43 -4.26 19.73
CA ALA A 6 2.60 -5.29 19.12
C ALA A 6 3.07 -5.70 17.71
N ASP A 7 4.19 -5.17 17.22
CA ASP A 7 4.78 -5.49 15.91
C ASP A 7 3.76 -5.38 14.75
N VAL A 8 2.97 -4.30 14.77
CA VAL A 8 1.96 -4.02 13.74
C VAL A 8 2.48 -3.02 12.71
N ASP A 9 2.33 -3.34 11.42
CA ASP A 9 2.76 -2.48 10.30
C ASP A 9 1.81 -1.30 10.01
N GLY A 10 0.59 -1.34 10.54
CA GLY A 10 -0.42 -0.32 10.29
C GLY A 10 -1.79 -0.64 10.88
N PHE A 11 -2.72 0.30 10.69
CA PHE A 11 -4.07 0.22 11.25
C PHE A 11 -5.13 0.30 10.16
N ASN A 12 -6.20 -0.47 10.33
CA ASN A 12 -7.46 -0.26 9.63
C ASN A 12 -8.34 0.69 10.48
N LEU A 13 -8.51 1.93 10.02
CA LEU A 13 -9.30 2.92 10.74
C LEU A 13 -10.81 2.69 10.55
N THR A 14 -11.50 2.38 11.65
CA THR A 14 -12.96 2.28 11.67
C THR A 14 -13.58 3.63 11.98
N ARG A 15 -14.74 3.92 11.39
CA ARG A 15 -15.47 5.19 11.55
C ARG A 15 -16.66 5.03 12.49
N ILE A 16 -16.95 6.07 13.27
CA ILE A 16 -18.20 6.19 14.02
C ILE A 16 -19.19 7.08 13.24
N VAL A 17 -18.68 8.12 12.56
CA VAL A 17 -19.48 9.06 11.73
C VAL A 17 -18.77 9.31 10.40
N ASN A 18 -19.51 9.33 9.28
CA ASN A 18 -18.96 9.53 7.93
C ASN A 18 -19.47 10.84 7.32
N PRO A 19 -18.61 11.75 6.82
CA PRO A 19 -17.14 11.69 6.74
C PRO A 19 -16.38 12.22 7.97
N GLY A 20 -17.08 12.63 9.02
CA GLY A 20 -16.50 13.33 10.19
C GLY A 20 -15.29 12.63 10.80
N SER A 21 -15.38 11.33 11.11
CA SER A 21 -14.28 10.59 11.73
C SER A 21 -12.99 10.58 10.88
N TYR A 22 -13.10 10.63 9.55
CA TYR A 22 -11.93 10.71 8.69
C TYR A 22 -11.33 12.11 8.65
N ARG A 23 -12.17 13.15 8.63
CA ARG A 23 -11.70 14.55 8.66
C ARG A 23 -10.95 14.82 9.95
N ASP A 24 -11.54 14.48 11.09
CA ASP A 24 -10.90 14.69 12.40
C ASP A 24 -9.56 13.95 12.51
N PHE A 25 -9.48 12.72 12.00
CA PHE A 25 -8.21 11.98 11.97
C PHE A 25 -7.16 12.65 11.08
N ILE A 26 -7.57 13.10 9.88
CA ILE A 26 -6.68 13.80 8.94
C ILE A 26 -6.20 15.13 9.53
N ASP A 27 -7.08 15.89 10.15
CA ASP A 27 -6.78 17.25 10.60
C ASP A 27 -6.02 17.26 11.94
N LEU A 28 -6.29 16.30 12.84
CA LEU A 28 -5.74 16.29 14.19
C LEU A 28 -4.62 15.26 14.40
N VAL A 29 -4.74 14.06 13.82
CA VAL A 29 -3.83 12.94 14.13
C VAL A 29 -2.69 12.83 13.12
N VAL A 30 -2.97 12.98 11.83
CA VAL A 30 -1.94 12.87 10.78
C VAL A 30 -0.77 13.86 10.99
N PRO A 31 -0.97 15.15 11.35
CA PRO A 31 0.14 16.06 11.59
C PRO A 31 1.06 15.61 12.72
N GLU A 32 0.48 15.06 13.80
CA GLU A 32 1.27 14.55 14.93
C GLU A 32 2.06 13.29 14.54
N LEU A 33 1.46 12.38 13.78
CA LEU A 33 2.16 11.19 13.28
C LEU A 33 3.29 11.56 12.29
N GLN A 34 3.09 12.60 11.47
CA GLN A 34 4.12 13.13 10.58
C GLN A 34 5.25 13.82 11.36
N SER A 35 4.93 14.62 12.39
CA SER A 35 5.90 15.25 13.29
C SER A 35 6.81 14.21 13.97
N ARG A 36 6.24 13.05 14.33
CA ARG A 36 6.96 11.91 14.91
C ARG A 36 7.68 11.03 13.88
N GLY A 37 7.54 11.31 12.58
CA GLY A 37 8.19 10.53 11.52
C GLY A 37 7.61 9.14 11.26
N VAL A 38 6.43 8.81 11.81
CA VAL A 38 5.80 7.49 11.70
C VAL A 38 4.68 7.43 10.67
N TYR A 39 4.44 8.53 9.94
CA TYR A 39 3.45 8.58 8.85
C TYR A 39 4.01 9.34 7.66
N LYS A 40 3.69 8.85 6.45
CA LYS A 40 4.20 9.43 5.20
C LYS A 40 3.73 10.88 5.00
N THR A 41 4.60 11.70 4.43
CA THR A 41 4.30 13.09 4.00
C THR A 41 4.02 13.19 2.50
N LYS A 42 4.41 12.17 1.73
CA LYS A 42 4.13 12.04 0.29
C LYS A 42 3.92 10.58 -0.08
N TYR A 43 3.25 10.35 -1.21
CA TYR A 43 3.14 9.01 -1.78
C TYR A 43 4.40 8.67 -2.58
N ALA A 44 4.85 7.41 -2.47
CA ALA A 44 5.77 6.85 -3.44
C ALA A 44 5.05 6.58 -4.77
N GLU A 45 5.80 6.59 -5.86
CA GLU A 45 5.30 6.29 -7.21
C GLU A 45 5.02 4.79 -7.40
N GLY A 46 4.24 4.47 -8.44
CA GLY A 46 3.97 3.08 -8.83
C GLY A 46 2.79 2.42 -8.12
N ALA A 47 2.69 1.09 -8.26
CA ALA A 47 1.55 0.30 -7.79
C ALA A 47 1.47 0.20 -6.26
N LEU A 48 0.27 -0.04 -5.71
CA LEU A 48 0.05 -0.19 -4.26
C LEU A 48 0.99 -1.23 -3.62
N ARG A 49 1.23 -2.37 -4.29
CA ARG A 49 2.18 -3.39 -3.82
C ARG A 49 3.58 -2.82 -3.61
N HIS A 50 4.05 -1.98 -4.53
CA HIS A 50 5.35 -1.32 -4.38
C HIS A 50 5.35 -0.37 -3.19
N LYS A 51 4.26 0.40 -2.98
CA LYS A 51 4.14 1.32 -1.84
C LYS A 51 4.10 0.60 -0.48
N LEU A 52 3.60 -0.64 -0.43
CA LEU A 52 3.53 -1.44 0.79
C LEU A 52 4.82 -2.24 1.06
N PHE A 53 5.44 -2.83 0.03
CA PHE A 53 6.52 -3.79 0.21
C PHE A 53 7.87 -3.39 -0.41
N GLY A 54 7.93 -2.32 -1.19
CA GLY A 54 9.15 -1.89 -1.90
C GLY A 54 9.62 -2.83 -3.04
N GLN A 55 8.94 -3.96 -3.27
CA GLN A 55 9.40 -5.03 -4.19
C GLN A 55 8.82 -4.94 -5.62
N GLY A 56 8.33 -3.76 -5.99
CA GLY A 56 7.78 -3.48 -7.31
C GLY A 56 6.30 -3.87 -7.45
N ALA A 57 5.79 -3.82 -8.68
CA ALA A 57 4.36 -3.98 -8.95
C ALA A 57 3.88 -5.44 -8.90
N GLN A 58 4.80 -6.41 -9.07
CA GLN A 58 4.47 -7.83 -9.13
C GLN A 58 4.79 -8.55 -7.82
N LEU A 59 4.10 -9.67 -7.62
CA LEU A 59 4.36 -10.63 -6.56
C LEU A 59 5.82 -11.13 -6.62
N ASN A 60 6.52 -11.20 -5.49
CA ASN A 60 7.84 -11.83 -5.45
C ASN A 60 7.77 -13.34 -5.80
N SER A 61 8.91 -13.96 -6.07
CA SER A 61 9.01 -15.37 -6.47
C SER A 61 8.52 -16.36 -5.41
N LEU A 62 8.51 -15.96 -4.13
CA LEU A 62 8.07 -16.79 -3.01
C LEU A 62 6.54 -16.89 -2.91
N HIS A 63 5.81 -15.91 -3.45
CA HIS A 63 4.36 -15.92 -3.37
C HIS A 63 3.74 -16.99 -4.31
N PRO A 64 2.79 -17.82 -3.85
CA PRO A 64 2.24 -18.93 -4.65
C PRO A 64 1.73 -18.53 -6.04
N ALA A 65 1.06 -17.39 -6.14
CA ALA A 65 0.55 -16.89 -7.42
C ALA A 65 1.64 -16.43 -8.42
N ALA A 66 2.91 -16.29 -8.01
CA ALA A 66 4.00 -16.03 -8.95
C ALA A 66 4.20 -17.19 -9.94
N LYS A 67 3.82 -18.42 -9.55
CA LYS A 67 3.84 -19.61 -10.43
C LYS A 67 2.73 -19.61 -11.50
N ARG A 68 1.74 -18.71 -11.38
CA ARG A 68 0.58 -18.60 -12.29
C ARG A 68 0.54 -17.27 -13.02
N ARG A 69 1.70 -16.65 -13.26
CA ARG A 69 1.77 -15.43 -14.06
C ARG A 69 1.34 -15.73 -15.49
N TYR A 70 0.38 -14.95 -15.98
CA TYR A 70 0.01 -14.98 -17.38
C TYR A 70 1.20 -14.53 -18.23
N GLN A 71 1.61 -15.37 -19.19
CA GLN A 71 2.55 -14.97 -20.22
C GLN A 71 1.75 -14.65 -21.48
N PRO A 72 1.68 -13.37 -21.90
CA PRO A 72 1.03 -13.03 -23.15
C PRO A 72 1.75 -13.72 -24.30
N GLN A 73 1.00 -14.42 -25.14
CA GLN A 73 1.54 -14.98 -26.37
C GLN A 73 1.82 -13.81 -27.32
N PRO A 74 2.99 -13.76 -27.98
CA PRO A 74 3.27 -12.72 -28.95
C PRO A 74 2.18 -12.73 -30.03
N LEU A 75 1.62 -11.55 -30.32
CA LEU A 75 0.75 -11.37 -31.49
C LEU A 75 1.53 -11.83 -32.72
N GLN A 76 1.08 -12.91 -33.37
CA GLN A 76 1.61 -13.29 -34.67
C GLN A 76 1.27 -12.15 -35.62
N ALA A 77 2.29 -11.44 -36.11
CA ALA A 77 2.11 -10.49 -37.18
C ALA A 77 1.59 -11.28 -38.40
N PHE A 78 0.36 -11.01 -38.80
CA PHE A 78 -0.13 -11.46 -40.10
C PHE A 78 0.68 -10.69 -41.15
N ALA A 79 1.68 -11.35 -41.72
CA ALA A 79 2.34 -10.87 -42.92
C ALA A 79 1.35 -11.03 -44.08
N GLY A 80 0.84 -9.90 -44.56
CA GLY A 80 0.08 -9.77 -45.80
C GLY A 80 0.80 -8.80 -46.73
#